data_AF-A0A942SBN8-F1
#
_entry.id   AF-A0A942SBN8-F1
#
_cell.length_a   1.000
_cell.length_b   1.000
_cell.length_c   1.000
_cell.angle_alpha   90.00
_cell.angle_beta   90.00
_cell.angle_gamma   90.00
#
_symmetry.space_group_name_H-M   'P 1'
#
loop_
_entity.id
_entity.type
_entity.pdbx_description
1 polymer ?
#
loop_
_entity_poly.entity_id
_entity_poly.type
_entity_poly.pdbx_seq_one_letter_code
_entity_poly.pdbx_strand_id
1 'polypeptide(L)'
;VDWTGEFIFAVAWLVIVLSGGAIVLLYIMIRRAAATRVASLFYLTPAVTAVMSYLLFNEQLGLAALGGMALCATGVLLVNWKAEPAAN
;
A
#
# COMPACT_ATOMS: atom_id res chain seq x y z
N VAL A 1 -3.48 -18.75 23.40
CA VAL A 1 -3.62 -18.62 21.94
C VAL A 1 -4.66 -19.63 21.52
N ASP A 2 -5.86 -19.16 21.24
CA ASP A 2 -6.93 -20.02 20.74
C ASP A 2 -6.75 -20.17 19.24
N TRP A 3 -6.45 -21.39 18.82
CA TRP A 3 -6.24 -21.73 17.42
C TRP A 3 -7.59 -21.84 16.72
N THR A 4 -8.16 -20.70 16.37
CA THR A 4 -9.40 -20.62 15.60
C THR A 4 -9.11 -20.76 14.10
N GLY A 5 -10.10 -21.21 13.33
CA GLY A 5 -9.98 -21.34 11.87
C GLY A 5 -9.62 -20.02 11.19
N GLU A 6 -10.16 -18.89 11.67
CA GLU A 6 -9.82 -17.54 11.21
C GLU A 6 -8.35 -17.18 11.47
N PHE A 7 -7.83 -17.52 12.64
CA PHE A 7 -6.43 -17.25 12.98
C PHE A 7 -5.47 -18.04 12.08
N ILE A 8 -5.76 -19.34 11.87
CA ILE A 8 -4.98 -20.19 10.97
C ILE A 8 -5.04 -19.67 9.53
N PHE A 9 -6.23 -19.26 9.07
CA PHE A 9 -6.40 -18.68 7.73
C PHE A 9 -5.61 -17.38 7.57
N ALA A 10 -5.67 -16.46 8.54
CA ALA A 10 -4.90 -15.22 8.52
C ALA A 10 -3.39 -15.49 8.44
N VAL A 11 -2.88 -16.39 9.28
CA VAL A 11 -1.44 -16.76 9.27
C VAL A 11 -1.06 -17.42 7.95
N ALA A 12 -1.87 -18.36 7.44
CA ALA A 12 -1.62 -19.02 6.16
C ALA A 12 -1.60 -18.01 4.99
N TRP A 13 -2.52 -17.05 4.99
CA TRP A 13 -2.58 -15.99 4.00
C TRP A 13 -1.33 -15.10 4.02
N LEU A 14 -0.89 -14.68 5.20
CA LEU A 14 0.32 -13.85 5.36
C LEU A 14 1.57 -14.59 4.84
N VAL A 15 1.70 -15.88 5.13
CA VAL A 15 2.87 -16.67 4.73
C VAL A 15 2.83 -17.00 3.22
N ILE A 16 1.71 -17.51 2.72
CA ILE A 16 1.65 -18.03 1.34
C ILE A 16 1.50 -16.88 0.34
N VAL A 17 0.51 -16.00 0.54
CA VAL A 17 0.15 -14.97 -0.45
C VAL A 17 1.04 -13.74 -0.29
N LEU A 18 1.17 -13.23 0.93
CA LEU A 18 1.90 -11.99 1.16
C LEU A 18 3.42 -12.15 1.06
N SER A 19 3.98 -13.30 1.48
CA SER A 19 5.42 -13.57 1.36
C SER A 19 5.75 -14.34 0.09
N GLY A 20 5.22 -15.57 -0.05
CA GLY A 20 5.48 -16.41 -1.23
C GLY A 20 5.04 -15.74 -2.53
N GLY A 21 3.79 -15.27 -2.57
CA GLY A 21 3.22 -14.59 -3.74
C GLY A 21 3.97 -13.31 -4.11
N ALA A 22 4.38 -12.49 -3.14
CA ALA A 22 5.14 -11.27 -3.41
C ALA A 22 6.52 -11.54 -4.01
N ILE A 23 7.25 -12.54 -3.51
CA ILE A 23 8.57 -12.91 -4.05
C ILE A 23 8.44 -13.46 -5.48
N VAL A 24 7.42 -14.29 -5.74
CA VAL A 24 7.13 -14.80 -7.09
C VAL A 24 6.77 -13.64 -8.04
N LEU A 25 5.93 -12.71 -7.60
CA LEU A 25 5.57 -11.52 -8.37
C LEU A 25 6.80 -10.68 -8.71
N LEU A 26 7.68 -10.44 -7.72
CA LEU A 26 8.94 -9.74 -7.90
C LEU A 26 9.84 -10.45 -8.92
N TYR A 27 9.97 -11.78 -8.82
CA TYR A 27 10.76 -12.56 -9.76
C TYR A 27 10.19 -12.50 -11.19
N ILE A 28 8.86 -12.55 -11.34
CA ILE A 28 8.17 -12.37 -12.64
C ILE A 28 8.42 -10.95 -13.19
N MET A 29 8.39 -9.92 -12.34
CA MET A 29 8.64 -8.53 -12.73
C MET A 29 10.08 -8.32 -13.22
N ILE A 30 11.06 -8.90 -12.52
CA ILE A 30 12.47 -8.89 -12.95
C ILE A 30 12.60 -9.54 -14.34
N ARG A 31 11.93 -10.67 -14.57
CA ARG A 31 11.92 -11.36 -15.87
C ARG A 31 11.22 -10.57 -16.99
N ARG A 32 10.29 -9.68 -16.67
CA ARG A 32 9.47 -8.95 -17.66
C ARG A 32 9.90 -7.50 -17.90
N ALA A 33 10.95 -7.00 -17.24
CA ALA A 33 11.38 -5.59 -17.26
C ALA A 33 10.25 -4.57 -16.94
N ALA A 34 9.09 -5.04 -16.47
CA ALA A 34 7.91 -4.25 -16.14
C ALA A 34 7.88 -3.86 -14.65
N ALA A 35 9.01 -4.01 -13.96
CA ALA A 35 9.12 -3.79 -12.52
C ALA A 35 8.62 -2.40 -12.10
N THR A 36 8.90 -1.39 -12.94
CA THR A 36 8.53 0.01 -12.71
C THR A 36 7.00 0.22 -12.64
N ARG A 37 6.21 -0.48 -13.46
CA ARG A 37 4.76 -0.27 -13.55
C ARG A 37 3.98 -0.86 -12.36
N VAL A 38 4.51 -1.88 -11.71
CA VAL A 38 3.89 -2.45 -10.50
C VAL A 38 4.48 -1.82 -9.23
N ALA A 39 5.76 -1.40 -9.26
CA ALA A 39 6.35 -0.57 -8.22
C ALA A 39 5.59 0.76 -8.05
N SER A 40 5.13 1.39 -9.15
CA SER A 40 4.29 2.59 -9.09
C SER A 40 2.94 2.35 -8.42
N LEU A 41 2.33 1.16 -8.57
CA LEU A 41 1.11 0.81 -7.84
C LEU A 41 1.35 0.70 -6.33
N PHE A 42 2.51 0.23 -5.89
CA PHE A 42 2.87 0.23 -4.46
C PHE A 42 3.01 1.65 -3.90
N TYR A 43 3.45 2.62 -4.70
CA TYR A 43 3.44 4.05 -4.31
C TYR A 43 2.04 4.66 -4.25
N LEU A 44 1.04 4.05 -4.90
CA LEU A 44 -0.37 4.47 -4.84
C LEU A 44 -1.10 3.89 -3.62
N THR A 45 -0.67 2.74 -3.10
CA THR A 45 -1.23 2.11 -1.88
C THR A 45 -1.38 3.08 -0.69
N PRO A 46 -0.37 3.88 -0.29
CA PRO A 46 -0.54 4.83 0.82
C PRO A 46 -1.54 5.95 0.49
N ALA A 47 -1.65 6.37 -0.77
CA ALA A 47 -2.65 7.35 -1.22
C ALA A 47 -4.08 6.82 -1.06
N VAL A 48 -4.32 5.62 -1.59
CA VAL A 48 -5.63 4.97 -1.54
C VAL A 48 -6.02 4.67 -0.10
N THR A 49 -5.06 4.23 0.72
CA THR A 49 -5.30 3.99 2.16
C THR A 49 -5.70 5.27 2.89
N ALA A 50 -5.06 6.42 2.60
CA ALA A 50 -5.42 7.70 3.19
C ALA A 50 -6.84 8.14 2.81
N VAL A 51 -7.20 8.00 1.53
CA VAL A 51 -8.55 8.31 1.02
C VAL A 51 -9.60 7.39 1.64
N MET A 52 -9.35 6.09 1.69
CA MET A 52 -10.25 5.11 2.30
C MET A 52 -10.43 5.35 3.80
N SER A 53 -9.36 5.71 4.51
CA SER A 53 -9.41 6.05 5.94
C SER A 53 -10.29 7.28 6.20
N TYR A 54 -10.17 8.32 5.38
CA TYR A 54 -11.01 9.53 5.47
C TYR A 54 -12.49 9.21 5.24
N LEU A 55 -12.80 8.39 4.23
CA LEU A 55 -14.19 8.04 3.88
C LEU A 55 -14.84 7.08 4.87
N LEU A 56 -14.11 6.08 5.36
CA LEU A 56 -14.70 4.95 6.09
C LEU A 56 -14.88 5.23 7.59
N PHE A 57 -13.98 6.02 8.19
CA PHE A 57 -14.01 6.22 9.64
C PHE A 57 -14.85 7.43 10.06
N ASN A 58 -15.03 8.45 9.20
CA ASN A 58 -15.86 9.64 9.42
C ASN A 58 -15.79 10.20 10.87
N GLU A 59 -14.65 10.03 11.54
CA GLU A 59 -14.45 10.41 12.93
C GLU A 59 -14.38 11.94 12.99
N GLN A 60 -14.87 12.53 14.09
CA GLN A 60 -14.55 13.91 14.44
C GLN A 60 -13.06 13.97 14.75
N LEU A 61 -12.25 13.98 13.70
CA LEU A 61 -10.80 14.04 13.74
C LEU A 61 -10.45 15.37 14.42
N GLY A 62 -10.07 15.31 15.68
CA GLY A 62 -9.53 16.46 16.38
C GLY A 62 -8.38 17.08 15.58
N LEU A 63 -8.10 18.37 15.78
CA LEU A 63 -7.11 19.14 15.00
C LEU A 63 -5.77 18.42 14.79
N ALA A 64 -5.32 17.60 15.76
CA ALA A 64 -4.12 16.77 15.65
C ALA A 64 -4.23 15.66 14.59
N ALA A 65 -5.38 15.00 14.47
CA ALA A 65 -5.61 13.94 13.48
C ALA A 65 -5.78 14.52 12.07
N LEU A 66 -6.41 15.70 11.94
CA LEU A 66 -6.42 16.47 10.69
C LEU A 66 -5.01 16.88 10.28
N GLY A 67 -4.18 17.32 11.23
CA GLY A 67 -2.77 17.63 10.99
C GLY A 67 -1.96 16.42 10.53
N GLY A 68 -2.14 15.26 11.18
CA GLY A 68 -1.52 14.00 10.78
C GLY A 68 -1.97 13.54 9.39
N MET A 69 -3.26 13.66 9.08
CA MET A 69 -3.81 13.31 7.78
C MET A 69 -3.28 14.22 6.67
N ALA A 70 -3.18 15.53 6.91
CA ALA A 70 -2.58 16.48 5.97
C ALA A 70 -1.08 16.20 5.74
N LEU A 71 -0.33 15.85 6.79
CA LEU A 71 1.08 15.47 6.69
C LEU A 71 1.27 14.19 5.87
N CYS A 72 0.45 13.16 6.10
CA CYS A 72 0.48 11.93 5.33
C CYS A 72 0.08 12.16 3.86
N ALA A 73 -0.98 12.95 3.61
CA ALA A 73 -1.44 13.27 2.26
C ALA A 73 -0.39 14.06 1.47
N THR A 74 0.27 15.04 2.10
CA THR A 74 1.36 15.80 1.45
C THR A 74 2.58 14.94 1.16
N GLY A 75 2.98 14.04 2.06
CA GLY A 75 4.07 13.08 1.81
C GLY A 75 3.81 12.17 0.62
N VAL A 76 2.57 11.68 0.49
CA VAL A 76 2.15 10.84 -0.65
C VAL A 76 2.09 11.65 -1.95
N LEU A 77 1.55 12.87 -1.90
CA LEU A 77 1.49 13.76 -3.07
C LEU A 77 2.90 14.07 -3.56
N LEU A 78 3.85 14.42 -2.69
CA LEU A 78 5.24 14.71 -3.07
C LEU A 78 5.94 13.55 -3.78
N VAL A 79 5.71 12.31 -3.32
CA VAL A 79 6.27 11.11 -3.95
C VAL A 79 5.64 10.85 -5.32
N ASN A 80 4.33 11.03 -5.44
CA ASN A 80 3.62 10.81 -6.72
C ASN A 80 3.81 11.96 -7.72
N TRP A 81 4.10 13.17 -7.27
CA TRP A 81 4.19 14.34 -8.15
C TRP A 81 5.45 14.35 -9.03
N LYS A 82 6.41 13.43 -8.77
CA LYS A 82 7.66 13.32 -9.54
C LYS A 82 7.80 12.04 -10.38
N ALA A 83 6.72 11.29 -10.56
CA ALA A 83 6.61 10.23 -11.56
C ALA A 83 5.55 10.69 -12.57
N GLU A 84 5.85 11.21 -13.78
CA GLU A 84 6.72 10.74 -14.89
C GLU A 84 6.88 11.90 -15.93
N PRO A 85 7.79 11.88 -16.95
CA PRO A 85 8.24 10.70 -17.71
C PRO A 85 9.76 10.55 -17.89
N ALA A 86 10.24 9.31 -17.81
CA ALA A 86 11.44 8.90 -18.53
C ALA A 86 11.07 8.77 -20.01
N ALA A 87 11.07 9.89 -20.72
CA ALA A 87 11.32 9.92 -22.15
C ALA A 87 12.63 10.67 -22.32
N ASN A 88 13.63 9.97 -22.90
CA ASN A 88 14.76 10.39 -23.73
C ASN A 88 15.87 9.33 -23.64
#